data_AF-A0A969Z7K3-F1
#
_entry.id   AF-A0A969Z7K3-F1
#
_cell.length_a   1.000
_cell.length_b   1.000
_cell.length_c   1.000
_cell.angle_alpha   90.00
_cell.angle_beta   90.00
_cell.angle_gamma   90.00
#
_symmetry.space_group_name_H-M   'P 1'
#
loop_
_entity.id
_entity.type
_entity.pdbx_description
1 polymer ?
#
loop_
_entity_poly.entity_id
_entity_poly.type
_entity_poly.pdbx_seq_one_letter_code
_entity_poly.pdbx_strand_id
1 'polypeptide(L)'
;MAFCEKCGNQLKPQGKFCEACGTVVKEEKPVQLMGAAPAYVPPPYQPAGNAGVQRAFGGGSKLPVIILACALVAVLIGGVIGIATLSGTVSKLRTENTALVADNNRLASDLNTANNNILRLNNELVSANNEISDLTGDLNNANDTIDDLNSDLAAASSSLNAANATIANLDQEKQQLAADKSKLAADLEEAAGNILALNSIIDIMNANYSEIIDFIETRFGLGEEDATQFVTPDDGYVELLVSSLVGHIDYSNWNKAWQDIQYMYAWVRNNIEYNYDTPLPVLPLDLLKGGSIDWFREFWQYPAETIYLEHGDCEDQALLLASMINNYGAYAHCVGISNADSGHMAIFMFIEGGNLVILDPAGSYYTNTWGQIDTTRTVEQELNNWLNWWSPEMPGAEIDMLFDSDEFWAFDGNADFLNWYFS
;
A
#
# COMPACT_ATOMS: atom_id res chain seq x y z
N MET A 1 37.84 -4.29 22.76
CA MET A 1 36.69 -3.38 22.60
C MET A 1 35.82 -3.94 21.49
N ALA A 2 34.50 -3.87 21.62
CA ALA A 2 33.57 -4.44 20.64
C ALA A 2 33.18 -3.41 19.56
N PHE A 3 32.84 -3.89 18.37
CA PHE A 3 32.44 -3.09 17.22
C PHE A 3 31.13 -3.64 16.64
N CYS A 4 30.32 -2.79 16.01
CA CYS A 4 29.02 -3.19 15.48
C CYS A 4 29.15 -3.97 14.18
N GLU A 5 28.66 -5.21 14.16
CA GLU A 5 28.68 -6.10 12.98
C GLU A 5 28.01 -5.50 11.74
N LYS A 6 27.04 -4.58 11.90
CA LYS A 6 26.32 -3.95 10.78
C LYS A 6 27.02 -2.70 10.19
N CYS A 7 27.84 -1.98 10.97
CA CYS A 7 28.39 -0.68 10.53
C CYS A 7 29.83 -0.37 10.95
N GLY A 8 30.54 -1.31 11.58
CA GLY A 8 31.94 -1.17 12.00
C GLY A 8 32.18 -0.22 13.18
N ASN A 9 31.23 0.66 13.55
CA ASN A 9 31.40 1.62 14.64
C ASN A 9 31.61 0.95 16.01
N GLN A 10 32.46 1.55 16.83
CA GLN A 10 32.77 1.05 18.17
C GLN A 10 31.55 1.11 19.09
N LEU A 11 31.33 0.04 19.86
CA LEU A 11 30.24 -0.07 20.82
C LEU A 11 30.65 0.46 22.20
N LYS A 12 29.73 1.14 22.88
CA LYS A 12 29.89 1.50 24.31
C LYS A 12 29.89 0.23 25.17
N PRO A 13 30.70 0.16 26.26
CA PRO A 13 30.64 -0.94 27.21
C PRO A 13 29.21 -1.14 27.74
N GLN A 14 28.70 -2.37 27.68
CA GLN A 14 27.34 -2.76 28.10
C GLN A 14 26.18 -2.02 27.36
N GLY A 15 26.46 -1.38 26.21
CA GLY A 15 25.43 -0.79 25.36
C GLY A 15 24.65 -1.88 24.61
N LYS A 16 23.34 -2.00 24.88
CA LYS A 16 22.46 -3.01 24.27
C LYS A 16 22.16 -2.80 22.79
N PHE A 17 22.51 -1.63 22.25
CA PHE A 17 22.35 -1.27 20.85
C PHE A 17 23.49 -0.35 20.39
N CYS A 18 23.82 -0.39 19.10
CA CYS A 18 24.75 0.55 18.48
C CYS A 18 24.07 1.92 18.32
N GLU A 19 24.53 2.93 19.06
CA GLU A 19 23.98 4.29 19.03
C GLU A 19 24.03 4.95 17.63
N ALA A 20 24.91 4.48 16.73
CA ALA A 20 25.05 5.01 15.38
C ALA A 20 24.11 4.38 14.34
N CYS A 21 23.46 3.23 14.63
CA CYS A 21 22.62 2.53 13.64
C CYS A 21 21.47 1.67 14.21
N GLY A 22 21.19 1.76 15.52
CA GLY A 22 20.11 1.04 16.21
C GLY A 22 20.30 -0.48 16.36
N THR A 23 21.36 -1.06 15.80
CA THR A 23 21.53 -2.53 15.78
C THR A 23 21.74 -3.09 17.18
N VAL A 24 20.86 -4.00 17.60
CA VAL A 24 20.90 -4.68 18.90
C VAL A 24 22.16 -5.53 19.03
N VAL A 25 22.87 -5.39 20.15
CA VAL A 25 24.08 -6.15 20.47
C VAL A 25 23.67 -7.40 21.25
N LYS A 26 24.06 -8.58 20.77
CA LYS A 26 23.79 -9.85 21.46
C LYS A 26 24.79 -10.03 22.60
N GLU A 27 24.30 -10.14 23.83
CA GLU A 27 25.13 -10.41 25.01
C GLU A 27 25.55 -11.90 25.04
N GLU A 28 26.86 -12.18 25.06
CA GLU A 28 27.37 -13.52 25.38
C GLU A 28 27.25 -13.79 26.88
N LYS A 29 26.71 -14.97 27.24
CA LYS A 29 26.55 -15.35 28.66
C LYS A 29 27.89 -15.80 29.27
N PRO A 30 28.31 -15.22 30.42
CA PRO A 30 29.48 -15.73 31.14
C PRO A 30 29.21 -17.11 31.77
N VAL A 31 30.24 -17.95 31.79
CA VAL A 31 30.20 -19.31 32.34
C VAL A 31 30.23 -19.28 33.87
N GLN A 32 29.38 -20.08 34.52
CA GLN A 32 29.42 -20.28 35.97
C GLN A 32 30.61 -21.14 36.39
N LEU A 33 31.34 -20.70 37.42
CA LEU A 33 32.31 -21.51 38.17
C LEU A 33 31.72 -21.92 39.53
N MET A 34 31.92 -23.17 39.94
CA MET A 34 31.42 -23.70 41.20
C MET A 34 32.40 -23.49 42.36
N GLY A 35 31.86 -23.06 43.50
CA GLY A 35 32.20 -23.61 44.82
C GLY A 35 33.33 -22.95 45.63
N ALA A 36 32.97 -22.51 46.84
CA ALA A 36 33.83 -22.53 48.03
C ALA A 36 32.98 -22.50 49.32
N ALA A 37 33.45 -23.17 50.37
CA ALA A 37 33.05 -23.04 51.78
C ALA A 37 34.25 -22.39 52.54
N PRO A 38 34.27 -22.09 53.88
CA PRO A 38 33.48 -22.74 54.96
C PRO A 38 33.17 -21.95 56.28
N ALA A 39 32.52 -22.65 57.22
CA ALA A 39 32.76 -22.73 58.69
C ALA A 39 32.30 -21.66 59.75
N TYR A 40 31.78 -22.22 60.87
CA TYR A 40 32.03 -21.92 62.30
C TYR A 40 31.03 -21.14 63.23
N VAL A 41 30.07 -21.87 63.83
CA VAL A 41 29.71 -22.11 65.28
C VAL A 41 30.25 -21.22 66.47
N PRO A 42 29.83 -21.36 67.78
CA PRO A 42 28.73 -22.10 68.45
C PRO A 42 27.93 -21.25 69.52
N PRO A 43 27.54 -21.67 70.78
CA PRO A 43 26.21 -21.35 71.35
C PRO A 43 26.28 -20.62 72.74
N PRO A 44 25.19 -20.54 73.54
CA PRO A 44 24.80 -21.60 74.51
C PRO A 44 23.24 -21.73 74.59
N TYR A 45 22.50 -22.22 75.62
CA TYR A 45 22.74 -22.77 76.97
C TYR A 45 21.55 -23.69 77.42
N GLN A 46 21.70 -24.47 78.50
CA GLN A 46 20.59 -25.06 79.29
C GLN A 46 20.97 -25.27 80.78
N PRO A 47 19.98 -25.17 81.68
CA PRO A 47 19.77 -26.17 82.74
C PRO A 47 18.30 -26.68 82.73
N ALA A 48 17.94 -27.95 82.96
CA ALA A 48 18.42 -28.99 83.88
C ALA A 48 18.06 -28.73 85.36
N GLY A 49 17.14 -29.53 85.92
CA GLY A 49 16.73 -29.42 87.34
C GLY A 49 15.75 -30.52 87.75
N ASN A 50 16.17 -31.38 88.69
CA ASN A 50 15.50 -32.64 89.07
C ASN A 50 14.87 -32.55 90.49
N ALA A 51 14.23 -33.64 90.95
CA ALA A 51 13.74 -33.92 92.32
C ALA A 51 12.42 -33.25 92.78
N GLY A 52 11.70 -33.78 93.80
CA GLY A 52 11.85 -35.05 94.54
C GLY A 52 11.85 -34.92 96.08
N VAL A 53 11.40 -35.98 96.79
CA VAL A 53 11.39 -36.15 98.28
C VAL A 53 10.34 -35.28 99.03
N GLN A 54 9.91 -35.53 100.29
CA GLN A 54 9.22 -36.65 100.97
C GLN A 54 9.28 -36.46 102.52
N ARG A 55 8.13 -36.62 103.23
CA ARG A 55 8.00 -36.94 104.69
C ARG A 55 8.58 -35.89 105.68
N ALA A 56 8.56 -36.00 107.02
CA ALA A 56 8.10 -36.98 108.05
C ALA A 56 7.58 -36.19 109.31
N PHE A 57 7.18 -36.68 110.50
CA PHE A 57 7.18 -37.96 111.28
C PHE A 57 5.76 -38.15 111.94
N GLY A 58 5.42 -38.93 112.99
CA GLY A 58 6.09 -39.81 113.99
C GLY A 58 6.44 -39.12 115.33
N GLY A 59 6.27 -39.69 116.54
CA GLY A 59 5.62 -40.94 116.97
C GLY A 59 6.14 -41.52 118.32
N GLY A 60 5.26 -41.91 119.27
CA GLY A 60 5.56 -42.66 120.53
C GLY A 60 6.08 -41.85 121.74
N SER A 61 6.24 -42.39 122.98
CA SER A 61 5.63 -43.57 123.65
C SER A 61 5.99 -43.77 125.16
N LYS A 62 4.98 -43.96 126.04
CA LYS A 62 4.88 -44.81 127.29
C LYS A 62 5.78 -44.68 128.57
N LEU A 63 5.10 -44.55 129.74
CA LEU A 63 5.35 -45.13 131.10
C LEU A 63 6.61 -44.70 131.93
N PRO A 64 6.82 -45.07 133.23
CA PRO A 64 6.11 -46.02 134.14
C PRO A 64 5.72 -45.50 135.58
N VAL A 65 5.29 -46.44 136.46
CA VAL A 65 4.50 -46.33 137.72
C VAL A 65 5.32 -46.16 139.02
N ILE A 66 4.76 -45.52 140.07
CA ILE A 66 4.59 -46.01 141.49
C ILE A 66 3.81 -44.94 142.35
N ILE A 67 2.84 -45.10 143.29
CA ILE A 67 2.48 -45.89 144.53
C ILE A 67 3.28 -45.56 145.84
N LEU A 68 2.84 -45.65 147.12
CA LEU A 68 1.62 -46.09 147.85
C LEU A 68 1.56 -45.52 149.32
N ALA A 69 0.35 -45.31 149.91
CA ALA A 69 0.03 -45.05 151.36
C ALA A 69 0.57 -43.73 152.01
N CYS A 70 0.09 -43.20 153.17
CA CYS A 70 -0.71 -43.75 154.29
C CYS A 70 -1.42 -42.64 155.13
N ALA A 71 -2.38 -43.01 156.01
CA ALA A 71 -2.95 -42.25 157.16
C ALA A 71 -3.60 -40.85 156.91
N LEU A 72 -4.46 -40.26 157.77
CA LEU A 72 -5.60 -40.65 158.62
C LEU A 72 -6.01 -39.34 159.37
N VAL A 73 -7.31 -39.10 159.58
CA VAL A 73 -7.90 -38.08 160.48
C VAL A 73 -7.56 -36.58 160.24
N ALA A 74 -8.36 -35.92 159.39
CA ALA A 74 -8.60 -34.46 159.43
C ALA A 74 -9.95 -34.09 158.76
N VAL A 75 -11.02 -34.83 159.06
CA VAL A 75 -12.33 -34.71 158.39
C VAL A 75 -13.20 -33.62 159.08
N LEU A 76 -14.20 -33.09 158.36
CA LEU A 76 -15.37 -32.32 158.85
C LEU A 76 -15.30 -30.78 158.97
N ILE A 77 -14.30 -30.07 158.42
CA ILE A 77 -14.38 -28.59 158.26
C ILE A 77 -14.36 -28.12 156.80
N GLY A 78 -13.56 -28.73 155.91
CA GLY A 78 -13.48 -28.31 154.49
C GLY A 78 -14.69 -28.67 153.60
N GLY A 79 -15.60 -29.53 154.08
CA GLY A 79 -16.61 -30.20 153.23
C GLY A 79 -17.63 -29.28 152.56
N VAL A 80 -18.04 -28.19 153.22
CA VAL A 80 -19.04 -27.25 152.68
C VAL A 80 -18.43 -26.33 151.62
N ILE A 81 -17.18 -25.89 151.83
CA ILE A 81 -16.47 -25.00 150.89
C ILE A 81 -16.19 -25.73 149.57
N GLY A 82 -15.77 -27.01 149.63
CA GLY A 82 -15.50 -27.82 148.44
C GLY A 82 -16.72 -28.05 147.54
N ILE A 83 -17.92 -28.18 148.12
CA ILE A 83 -19.16 -28.33 147.33
C ILE A 83 -19.53 -27.01 146.65
N ALA A 84 -19.37 -25.87 147.33
CA ALA A 84 -19.63 -24.55 146.76
C ALA A 84 -18.65 -24.21 145.61
N THR A 85 -17.34 -24.47 145.78
CA THR A 85 -16.35 -24.21 144.72
C THR A 85 -16.48 -25.17 143.55
N LEU A 86 -16.82 -26.44 143.78
CA LEU A 86 -17.13 -27.40 142.72
C LEU A 86 -18.39 -26.98 141.93
N SER A 87 -19.46 -26.55 142.62
CA SER A 87 -20.68 -26.04 141.98
C SER A 87 -20.42 -24.79 141.14
N GLY A 88 -19.62 -23.83 141.65
CA GLY A 88 -19.19 -22.65 140.90
C GLY A 88 -18.35 -23.01 139.67
N THR A 89 -17.44 -23.98 139.80
CA THR A 89 -16.60 -24.47 138.70
C THR A 89 -17.45 -25.17 137.62
N VAL A 90 -18.40 -26.01 138.01
CA VAL A 90 -19.36 -26.65 137.09
C VAL A 90 -20.26 -25.62 136.40
N SER A 91 -20.67 -24.56 137.09
CA SER A 91 -21.43 -23.45 136.49
C SER A 91 -20.61 -22.64 135.48
N LYS A 92 -19.33 -22.36 135.79
CA LYS A 92 -18.38 -21.71 134.87
C LYS A 92 -18.12 -22.58 133.63
N LEU A 93 -17.78 -23.85 133.82
CA LEU A 93 -17.59 -24.81 132.73
C LEU A 93 -18.85 -25.01 131.88
N ARG A 94 -20.05 -24.99 132.48
CA ARG A 94 -21.32 -25.04 131.73
C ARG A 94 -21.52 -23.78 130.89
N THR A 95 -21.14 -22.61 131.40
CA THR A 95 -21.21 -21.34 130.67
C THR A 95 -20.21 -21.31 129.51
N GLU A 96 -18.97 -21.73 129.77
CA GLU A 96 -17.90 -21.84 128.76
C GLU A 96 -18.23 -22.86 127.68
N ASN A 97 -18.78 -24.03 128.04
CA ASN A 97 -19.24 -25.03 127.08
C ASN A 97 -20.45 -24.49 126.26
N THR A 98 -21.38 -23.76 126.89
CA THR A 98 -22.48 -23.10 126.16
C THR A 98 -21.96 -22.05 125.16
N ALA A 99 -20.93 -21.27 125.54
CA ALA A 99 -20.27 -20.32 124.64
C ALA A 99 -19.53 -21.03 123.50
N LEU A 100 -18.75 -22.08 123.78
CA LEU A 100 -18.08 -22.90 122.77
C LEU A 100 -19.07 -23.58 121.81
N VAL A 101 -20.27 -23.97 122.27
CA VAL A 101 -21.35 -24.47 121.41
C VAL A 101 -21.90 -23.35 120.52
N ALA A 102 -22.08 -22.13 121.05
CA ALA A 102 -22.51 -20.98 120.25
C ALA A 102 -21.46 -20.58 119.19
N ASP A 103 -20.18 -20.56 119.55
CA ASP A 103 -19.07 -20.28 118.63
C ASP A 103 -18.94 -21.39 117.57
N ASN A 104 -19.02 -22.68 117.94
CA ASN A 104 -19.02 -23.78 116.96
C ASN A 104 -20.20 -23.67 115.97
N ASN A 105 -21.39 -23.30 116.45
CA ASN A 105 -22.54 -23.06 115.57
C ASN A 105 -22.32 -21.86 114.64
N ARG A 106 -21.64 -20.80 115.12
CA ARG A 106 -21.30 -19.65 114.27
C ARG A 106 -20.23 -19.99 113.25
N LEU A 107 -19.14 -20.67 113.65
CA LEU A 107 -18.11 -21.16 112.72
C LEU A 107 -18.70 -22.10 111.66
N ALA A 108 -19.67 -22.94 112.01
CA ALA A 108 -20.38 -23.77 111.04
C ALA A 108 -21.22 -22.94 110.03
N SER A 109 -21.86 -21.86 110.50
CA SER A 109 -22.57 -20.91 109.62
C SER A 109 -21.62 -20.11 108.73
N ASP A 110 -20.52 -19.62 109.29
CA ASP A 110 -19.48 -18.86 108.59
C ASP A 110 -18.80 -19.76 107.53
N LEU A 111 -18.52 -21.03 107.86
CA LEU A 111 -17.97 -22.05 106.94
C LEU A 111 -18.95 -22.40 105.80
N ASN A 112 -20.24 -22.60 106.10
CA ASN A 112 -21.25 -22.84 105.06
C ASN A 112 -21.39 -21.62 104.13
N THR A 113 -21.30 -20.40 104.66
CA THR A 113 -21.31 -19.16 103.89
C THR A 113 -20.08 -19.02 102.99
N ALA A 114 -18.89 -19.39 103.51
CA ALA A 114 -17.66 -19.44 102.72
C ALA A 114 -17.74 -20.48 101.60
N ASN A 115 -18.21 -21.70 101.90
CA ASN A 115 -18.40 -22.77 100.92
C ASN A 115 -19.36 -22.37 99.79
N ASN A 116 -20.48 -21.73 100.12
CA ASN A 116 -21.43 -21.22 99.12
C ASN A 116 -20.81 -20.12 98.22
N ASN A 117 -19.99 -19.24 98.80
CA ASN A 117 -19.26 -18.24 98.00
C ASN A 117 -18.18 -18.88 97.11
N ILE A 118 -17.46 -19.90 97.58
CA ILE A 118 -16.49 -20.66 96.78
C ILE A 118 -17.19 -21.37 95.61
N LEU A 119 -18.35 -21.98 95.84
CA LEU A 119 -19.16 -22.60 94.77
C LEU A 119 -19.60 -21.58 93.73
N ARG A 120 -20.07 -20.39 94.14
CA ARG A 120 -20.44 -19.32 93.21
C ARG A 120 -19.24 -18.82 92.41
N LEU A 121 -18.12 -18.52 93.08
CA LEU A 121 -16.90 -18.05 92.42
C LEU A 121 -16.31 -19.08 91.46
N ASN A 122 -16.39 -20.38 91.77
CA ASN A 122 -15.99 -21.45 90.84
C ASN A 122 -16.89 -21.48 89.60
N ASN A 123 -18.20 -21.30 89.75
CA ASN A 123 -19.12 -21.25 88.60
C ASN A 123 -18.87 -20.01 87.74
N GLU A 124 -18.64 -18.84 88.36
CA GLU A 124 -18.28 -17.59 87.68
C GLU A 124 -16.94 -17.72 86.93
N LEU A 125 -15.94 -18.37 87.53
CA LEU A 125 -14.65 -18.68 86.90
C LEU A 125 -14.79 -19.65 85.71
N VAL A 126 -15.65 -20.67 85.81
CA VAL A 126 -15.95 -21.58 84.69
C VAL A 126 -16.64 -20.83 83.55
N SER A 127 -17.62 -19.96 83.85
CA SER A 127 -18.27 -19.13 82.84
C SER A 127 -17.28 -18.21 82.12
N ALA A 128 -16.42 -17.51 82.86
CA ALA A 128 -15.39 -16.63 82.29
C ALA A 128 -14.34 -17.40 81.45
N ASN A 129 -13.94 -18.60 81.88
CA ASN A 129 -13.03 -19.44 81.09
C ASN A 129 -13.65 -19.91 79.77
N ASN A 130 -14.95 -20.21 79.75
CA ASN A 130 -15.67 -20.54 78.52
C ASN A 130 -15.74 -19.32 77.59
N GLU A 131 -16.13 -18.14 78.11
CA GLU A 131 -16.19 -16.89 77.35
C GLU A 131 -14.81 -16.51 76.75
N ILE A 132 -13.72 -16.71 77.50
CA ILE A 132 -12.34 -16.55 76.99
C ILE A 132 -12.02 -17.56 75.87
N SER A 133 -12.48 -18.81 75.99
CA SER A 133 -12.29 -19.83 74.95
C SER A 133 -13.02 -19.47 73.66
N ASP A 134 -14.27 -18.99 73.77
CA ASP A 134 -15.09 -18.59 72.63
C ASP A 134 -14.52 -17.35 71.93
N LEU A 135 -14.15 -16.32 72.69
CA LEU A 135 -13.43 -15.13 72.18
C LEU A 135 -12.07 -15.45 71.54
N THR A 136 -11.39 -16.49 72.03
CA THR A 136 -10.14 -16.96 71.41
C THR A 136 -10.41 -17.65 70.07
N GLY A 137 -11.53 -18.38 69.96
CA GLY A 137 -12.01 -18.94 68.69
C GLY A 137 -12.35 -17.85 67.67
N ASP A 138 -13.17 -16.88 68.07
CA ASP A 138 -13.57 -15.76 67.21
C ASP A 138 -12.38 -14.90 66.77
N LEU A 139 -11.40 -14.67 67.65
CA LEU A 139 -10.16 -13.96 67.29
C LEU A 139 -9.34 -14.72 66.24
N ASN A 140 -9.24 -16.05 66.34
CA ASN A 140 -8.55 -16.85 65.33
C ASN A 140 -9.29 -16.82 63.99
N ASN A 141 -10.61 -17.03 63.99
CA ASN A 141 -11.46 -16.95 62.79
C ASN A 141 -11.33 -15.57 62.09
N ALA A 142 -11.23 -14.48 62.88
CA ALA A 142 -11.03 -13.13 62.37
C ALA A 142 -9.63 -12.93 61.77
N ASN A 143 -8.58 -13.51 62.36
CA ASN A 143 -7.22 -13.47 61.80
C ASN A 143 -7.14 -14.25 60.48
N ASP A 144 -7.70 -15.47 60.43
CA ASP A 144 -7.77 -16.28 59.20
C ASP A 144 -8.48 -15.50 58.07
N THR A 145 -9.60 -14.84 58.39
CA THR A 145 -10.33 -13.97 57.46
C THR A 145 -9.50 -12.77 56.97
N ILE A 146 -8.64 -12.20 57.83
CA ILE A 146 -7.74 -11.09 57.47
C ILE A 146 -6.64 -11.58 56.51
N ASP A 147 -6.07 -12.77 56.74
CA ASP A 147 -5.03 -13.33 55.87
C ASP A 147 -5.57 -13.74 54.50
N ASP A 148 -6.78 -14.30 54.42
CA ASP A 148 -7.48 -14.53 53.15
C ASP A 148 -7.72 -13.21 52.38
N LEU A 149 -8.23 -12.17 53.06
CA LEU A 149 -8.44 -10.85 52.44
C LEU A 149 -7.14 -10.18 51.99
N ASN A 150 -6.03 -10.37 52.71
CA ASN A 150 -4.71 -9.91 52.29
C ASN A 150 -4.22 -10.65 51.04
N SER A 151 -4.49 -11.97 50.93
CA SER A 151 -4.19 -12.79 49.76
C SER A 151 -4.97 -12.33 48.53
N ASP A 152 -6.28 -12.14 48.66
CA ASP A 152 -7.16 -11.63 47.60
C ASP A 152 -6.74 -10.22 47.14
N LEU A 153 -6.38 -9.34 48.07
CA LEU A 153 -5.89 -7.99 47.74
C LEU A 153 -4.57 -8.04 46.95
N ALA A 154 -3.67 -8.96 47.27
CA ALA A 154 -2.43 -9.17 46.52
C ALA A 154 -2.70 -9.72 45.11
N ALA A 155 -3.62 -10.68 44.98
CA ALA A 155 -4.04 -11.25 43.69
C ALA A 155 -4.72 -10.21 42.78
N ALA A 156 -5.62 -9.40 43.35
CA ALA A 156 -6.28 -8.29 42.65
C ALA A 156 -5.26 -7.21 42.20
N SER A 157 -4.30 -6.86 43.06
CA SER A 157 -3.22 -5.92 42.73
C SER A 157 -2.32 -6.42 41.59
N SER A 158 -1.99 -7.72 41.59
CA SER A 158 -1.24 -8.37 40.50
C SER A 158 -2.02 -8.30 39.18
N SER A 159 -3.32 -8.62 39.22
CA SER A 159 -4.21 -8.59 38.06
C SER A 159 -4.37 -7.18 37.47
N LEU A 160 -4.47 -6.15 38.33
CA LEU A 160 -4.53 -4.75 37.91
C LEU A 160 -3.23 -4.32 37.20
N ASN A 161 -2.07 -4.73 37.71
CA ASN A 161 -0.78 -4.43 37.08
C ASN A 161 -0.65 -5.11 35.70
N ALA A 162 -1.10 -6.36 35.56
CA ALA A 162 -1.14 -7.06 34.27
C ALA A 162 -2.08 -6.39 33.26
N ALA A 163 -3.27 -5.96 33.70
CA ALA A 163 -4.22 -5.23 32.86
C ALA A 163 -3.65 -3.89 32.38
N ASN A 164 -3.01 -3.13 33.27
CA ASN A 164 -2.35 -1.86 32.93
C ASN A 164 -1.21 -2.05 31.90
N ALA A 165 -0.42 -3.12 32.01
CA ALA A 165 0.61 -3.46 31.01
C ALA A 165 -0.01 -3.82 29.65
N THR A 166 -1.14 -4.53 29.64
CA THR A 166 -1.88 -4.86 28.40
C THR A 166 -2.42 -3.59 27.74
N ILE A 167 -2.99 -2.65 28.51
CA ILE A 167 -3.49 -1.36 28.01
C ILE A 167 -2.35 -0.53 27.40
N ALA A 168 -1.18 -0.48 28.05
CA ALA A 168 -0.02 0.24 27.53
C ALA A 168 0.48 -0.33 26.18
N ASN A 169 0.52 -1.65 26.03
CA ASN A 169 0.89 -2.30 24.78
C ASN A 169 -0.15 -2.04 23.66
N LEU A 170 -1.45 -2.11 23.98
CA LEU A 170 -2.52 -1.86 23.00
C LEU A 170 -2.56 -0.41 22.52
N ASP A 171 -2.22 0.57 23.36
CA ASP A 171 -2.13 1.96 22.89
C ASP A 171 -0.89 2.20 22.02
N GLN A 172 0.24 1.51 22.27
CA GLN A 172 1.40 1.53 21.35
C GLN A 172 1.06 0.91 19.99
N GLU A 173 0.39 -0.25 19.96
CA GLU A 173 -0.07 -0.90 18.73
C GLU A 173 -1.03 0.00 17.93
N LYS A 174 -1.98 0.65 18.63
CA LYS A 174 -2.90 1.63 18.06
C LYS A 174 -2.20 2.88 17.52
N GLN A 175 -1.15 3.36 18.17
CA GLN A 175 -0.32 4.47 17.68
C GLN A 175 0.44 4.07 16.40
N GLN A 176 1.02 2.86 16.36
CA GLN A 176 1.67 2.33 15.16
C GLN A 176 0.69 2.19 13.98
N LEU A 177 -0.48 1.58 14.22
CA LEU A 177 -1.52 1.41 13.19
C LEU A 177 -2.04 2.76 12.65
N ALA A 178 -2.06 3.82 13.47
CA ALA A 178 -2.38 5.16 13.01
C ALA A 178 -1.28 5.76 12.11
N ALA A 179 0.00 5.52 12.41
CA ALA A 179 1.12 5.92 11.57
C ALA A 179 1.13 5.16 10.24
N ASP A 180 0.94 3.84 10.28
CA ASP A 180 0.89 2.97 9.09
C ASP A 180 -0.26 3.37 8.16
N LYS A 181 -1.44 3.65 8.73
CA LYS A 181 -2.58 4.20 7.98
C LYS A 181 -2.27 5.55 7.34
N SER A 182 -1.52 6.43 8.03
CA SER A 182 -1.12 7.72 7.48
C SER A 182 -0.11 7.58 6.34
N LYS A 183 0.80 6.60 6.39
CA LYS A 183 1.73 6.31 5.30
C LYS A 183 0.99 5.72 4.08
N LEU A 184 0.13 4.73 4.29
CA LEU A 184 -0.66 4.13 3.22
C LEU A 184 -1.58 5.13 2.51
N ALA A 185 -2.09 6.14 3.23
CA ALA A 185 -2.87 7.22 2.63
C ALA A 185 -2.03 8.10 1.69
N ALA A 186 -0.80 8.45 2.08
CA ALA A 186 0.14 9.20 1.23
C ALA A 186 0.60 8.37 0.02
N ASP A 187 0.86 7.07 0.20
CA ASP A 187 1.24 6.16 -0.89
C ASP A 187 0.13 6.01 -1.94
N LEU A 188 -1.13 6.04 -1.50
CA LEU A 188 -2.30 6.03 -2.38
C LEU A 188 -2.47 7.35 -3.15
N GLU A 189 -2.20 8.49 -2.51
CA GLU A 189 -2.22 9.81 -3.14
C GLU A 189 -1.10 9.96 -4.19
N GLU A 190 0.11 9.49 -3.87
CA GLU A 190 1.25 9.43 -4.81
C GLU A 190 0.93 8.51 -6.01
N ALA A 191 0.38 7.32 -5.76
CA ALA A 191 -0.03 6.39 -6.82
C ALA A 191 -1.13 6.99 -7.73
N ALA A 192 -2.11 7.71 -7.17
CA ALA A 192 -3.14 8.38 -7.95
C ALA A 192 -2.55 9.51 -8.82
N GLY A 193 -1.62 10.31 -8.29
CA GLY A 193 -0.90 11.32 -9.06
C GLY A 193 -0.08 10.72 -10.22
N ASN A 194 0.61 9.61 -9.97
CA ASN A 194 1.37 8.89 -11.00
C ASN A 194 0.46 8.32 -12.11
N ILE A 195 -0.73 7.81 -11.78
CA ILE A 195 -1.72 7.36 -12.78
C ILE A 195 -2.20 8.51 -13.65
N LEU A 196 -2.50 9.68 -13.08
CA LEU A 196 -2.91 10.86 -13.86
C LEU A 196 -1.80 11.35 -14.81
N ALA A 197 -0.54 11.34 -14.34
CA ALA A 197 0.62 11.68 -15.17
C ALA A 197 0.83 10.69 -16.33
N LEU A 198 0.70 9.37 -16.07
CA LEU A 198 0.81 8.34 -17.10
C LEU A 198 -0.31 8.44 -18.15
N ASN A 199 -1.55 8.70 -17.74
CA ASN A 199 -2.66 8.91 -18.67
C ASN A 199 -2.38 10.11 -19.59
N SER A 200 -1.94 11.25 -19.03
CA SER A 200 -1.59 12.43 -19.84
C SER A 200 -0.43 12.18 -20.81
N ILE A 201 0.50 11.26 -20.49
CA ILE A 201 1.57 10.85 -21.40
C ILE A 201 1.01 9.97 -22.52
N ILE A 202 0.08 9.04 -22.22
CA ILE A 202 -0.60 8.21 -23.21
C ILE A 202 -1.44 9.08 -24.17
N ASP A 203 -2.16 10.08 -23.66
CA ASP A 203 -2.97 10.99 -24.48
C ASP A 203 -2.09 11.76 -25.49
N ILE A 204 -0.93 12.29 -25.04
CA ILE A 204 0.04 12.98 -25.90
C ILE A 204 0.69 11.99 -26.90
N MET A 205 1.07 10.79 -26.45
CA MET A 205 1.66 9.79 -27.34
C MET A 205 0.69 9.33 -28.43
N ASN A 206 -0.60 9.19 -28.11
CA ASN A 206 -1.62 8.82 -29.09
C ASN A 206 -1.85 9.97 -30.10
N ALA A 207 -1.97 11.21 -29.64
CA ALA A 207 -2.15 12.37 -30.52
C ALA A 207 -0.97 12.52 -31.51
N ASN A 208 0.26 12.55 -30.98
CA ASN A 208 1.47 12.60 -31.80
C ASN A 208 1.62 11.39 -32.73
N TYR A 209 1.07 10.22 -32.37
CA TYR A 209 1.13 9.02 -33.22
C TYR A 209 0.12 9.08 -34.37
N SER A 210 -1.10 9.57 -34.12
CA SER A 210 -2.05 9.90 -35.19
C SER A 210 -1.47 10.93 -36.14
N GLU A 211 -0.93 12.06 -35.64
CA GLU A 211 -0.29 13.09 -36.50
C GLU A 211 0.84 12.52 -37.40
N ILE A 212 1.54 11.47 -36.94
CA ILE A 212 2.58 10.77 -37.73
C ILE A 212 1.97 9.79 -38.73
N ILE A 213 0.86 9.12 -38.39
CA ILE A 213 0.13 8.26 -39.33
C ILE A 213 -0.48 9.12 -40.43
N ASP A 214 -1.26 10.14 -40.08
CA ASP A 214 -1.94 11.03 -41.00
C ASP A 214 -0.94 11.65 -42.01
N PHE A 215 0.21 12.14 -41.54
CA PHE A 215 1.29 12.65 -42.40
C PHE A 215 1.90 11.59 -43.34
N ILE A 216 1.96 10.32 -42.93
CA ILE A 216 2.49 9.22 -43.76
C ILE A 216 1.44 8.73 -44.76
N GLU A 217 0.17 8.65 -44.36
CA GLU A 217 -0.91 8.15 -45.21
C GLU A 217 -1.30 9.16 -46.30
N THR A 218 -1.32 10.47 -46.01
CA THR A 218 -1.47 11.50 -47.05
C THR A 218 -0.36 11.44 -48.10
N ARG A 219 0.86 11.04 -47.74
CA ARG A 219 1.96 10.84 -48.70
C ARG A 219 1.76 9.64 -49.64
N PHE A 220 0.74 8.82 -49.45
CA PHE A 220 0.39 7.79 -50.44
C PHE A 220 -0.49 8.34 -51.57
N GLY A 221 -1.12 9.51 -51.42
CA GLY A 221 -2.05 10.08 -52.40
C GLY A 221 -3.35 9.28 -52.62
N LEU A 222 -3.62 8.25 -51.82
CA LEU A 222 -4.68 7.26 -52.06
C LEU A 222 -6.08 7.68 -51.55
N GLY A 223 -6.51 8.90 -51.89
CA GLY A 223 -7.83 9.40 -51.51
C GLY A 223 -8.20 10.74 -52.14
N GLU A 224 -9.49 11.09 -52.08
CA GLU A 224 -10.02 12.40 -52.54
C GLU A 224 -9.38 13.57 -51.80
N GLU A 225 -9.32 13.48 -50.46
CA GLU A 225 -8.73 14.52 -49.61
C GLU A 225 -7.20 14.54 -49.69
N ASP A 226 -6.55 13.41 -50.00
CA ASP A 226 -5.09 13.32 -50.09
C ASP A 226 -4.56 13.76 -51.47
N ALA A 227 -5.11 13.23 -52.57
CA ALA A 227 -4.59 13.49 -53.92
C ALA A 227 -4.70 14.97 -54.34
N THR A 228 -5.83 15.62 -54.02
CA THR A 228 -6.08 17.03 -54.38
C THR A 228 -5.11 17.99 -53.70
N GLN A 229 -4.63 17.68 -52.49
CA GLN A 229 -3.64 18.49 -51.76
C GLN A 229 -2.30 18.66 -52.50
N PHE A 230 -1.94 17.74 -53.40
CA PHE A 230 -0.67 17.83 -54.14
C PHE A 230 -0.75 18.71 -55.40
N VAL A 231 -1.95 19.02 -55.90
CA VAL A 231 -2.15 19.98 -57.00
C VAL A 231 -2.14 21.39 -56.41
N THR A 232 -0.98 22.05 -56.45
CA THR A 232 -0.68 23.28 -55.70
C THR A 232 -0.35 24.48 -56.61
N PRO A 233 -1.31 24.96 -57.44
CA PRO A 233 -1.06 26.07 -58.36
C PRO A 233 -0.76 27.41 -57.64
N ASP A 234 -1.25 27.61 -56.42
CA ASP A 234 -1.01 28.83 -55.63
C ASP A 234 0.31 28.78 -54.81
N ASP A 235 1.14 27.74 -54.95
CA ASP A 235 2.45 27.71 -54.29
C ASP A 235 3.45 28.70 -54.91
N GLY A 236 4.24 29.35 -54.06
CA GLY A 236 5.18 30.39 -54.46
C GLY A 236 6.38 29.91 -55.28
N TYR A 237 6.80 28.64 -55.16
CA TYR A 237 7.82 28.06 -56.04
C TYR A 237 7.25 27.72 -57.42
N VAL A 238 6.00 27.25 -57.48
CA VAL A 238 5.27 27.02 -58.73
C VAL A 238 5.05 28.34 -59.49
N GLU A 239 4.54 29.39 -58.82
CA GLU A 239 4.35 30.73 -59.42
C GLU A 239 5.68 31.30 -59.96
N LEU A 240 6.75 31.24 -59.17
CA LEU A 240 8.07 31.72 -59.59
C LEU A 240 8.62 30.96 -60.79
N LEU A 241 8.43 29.63 -60.85
CA LEU A 241 8.86 28.81 -61.97
C LEU A 241 8.08 29.17 -63.24
N VAL A 242 6.75 29.13 -63.20
CA VAL A 242 5.87 29.43 -64.33
C VAL A 242 6.12 30.85 -64.86
N SER A 243 6.19 31.84 -63.97
CA SER A 243 6.48 33.22 -64.33
C SER A 243 7.88 33.40 -64.94
N SER A 244 8.84 32.51 -64.64
CA SER A 244 10.20 32.54 -65.22
C SER A 244 10.29 31.87 -66.60
N LEU A 245 9.49 30.82 -66.85
CA LEU A 245 9.50 30.03 -68.07
C LEU A 245 8.62 30.65 -69.17
N VAL A 246 7.39 31.04 -68.82
CA VAL A 246 6.33 31.40 -69.79
C VAL A 246 5.66 32.75 -69.48
N GLY A 247 5.68 33.20 -68.22
CA GLY A 247 4.99 34.40 -67.77
C GLY A 247 3.52 34.12 -67.45
N HIS A 248 2.60 34.97 -67.89
CA HIS A 248 1.16 34.80 -67.71
C HIS A 248 0.47 34.50 -69.06
N ILE A 249 -0.63 33.75 -69.03
CA ILE A 249 -1.40 33.40 -70.23
C ILE A 249 -1.98 34.63 -70.97
N ASP A 250 -1.85 34.62 -72.30
CA ASP A 250 -2.58 35.51 -73.20
C ASP A 250 -3.84 34.78 -73.71
N TYR A 251 -4.96 34.96 -73.01
CA TYR A 251 -6.27 34.42 -73.37
C TYR A 251 -6.75 34.83 -74.79
N SER A 252 -6.14 35.83 -75.43
CA SER A 252 -6.43 36.21 -76.81
C SER A 252 -5.61 35.44 -77.86
N ASN A 253 -4.61 34.66 -77.43
CA ASN A 253 -3.63 34.01 -78.29
C ASN A 253 -3.34 32.57 -77.84
N TRP A 254 -4.35 31.70 -77.95
CA TRP A 254 -4.24 30.28 -77.61
C TRP A 254 -3.11 29.54 -78.35
N ASN A 255 -2.69 29.98 -79.54
CA ASN A 255 -1.51 29.42 -80.22
C ASN A 255 -0.20 29.63 -79.44
N LYS A 256 -0.08 30.73 -78.68
CA LYS A 256 1.02 30.96 -77.75
C LYS A 256 0.82 30.17 -76.45
N ALA A 257 -0.40 30.11 -75.92
CA ALA A 257 -0.70 29.30 -74.73
C ALA A 257 -0.33 27.82 -74.93
N TRP A 258 -0.65 27.21 -76.08
CA TRP A 258 -0.23 25.84 -76.39
C TRP A 258 1.29 25.68 -76.56
N GLN A 259 1.99 26.70 -77.05
CA GLN A 259 3.46 26.69 -77.09
C GLN A 259 4.08 26.78 -75.69
N ASP A 260 3.44 27.53 -74.79
CA ASP A 260 3.87 27.67 -73.39
C ASP A 260 3.59 26.40 -72.57
N ILE A 261 2.41 25.80 -72.72
CA ILE A 261 2.07 24.50 -72.13
C ILE A 261 3.03 23.42 -72.65
N GLN A 262 3.30 23.39 -73.96
CA GLN A 262 4.30 22.46 -74.52
C GLN A 262 5.72 22.74 -74.00
N TYR A 263 6.07 23.99 -73.71
CA TYR A 263 7.36 24.36 -73.12
C TYR A 263 7.45 23.94 -71.64
N MET A 264 6.37 24.04 -70.86
CA MET A 264 6.31 23.55 -69.47
C MET A 264 6.42 22.02 -69.41
N TYR A 265 5.65 21.29 -70.23
CA TYR A 265 5.80 19.84 -70.41
C TYR A 265 7.25 19.46 -70.78
N ALA A 266 7.84 20.17 -71.74
CA ALA A 266 9.23 19.95 -72.15
C ALA A 266 10.24 20.40 -71.07
N TRP A 267 9.90 21.32 -70.18
CA TRP A 267 10.76 21.69 -69.06
C TRP A 267 10.80 20.57 -68.02
N VAL A 268 9.64 20.13 -67.51
CA VAL A 268 9.55 19.04 -66.51
C VAL A 268 10.33 17.81 -66.99
N ARG A 269 10.00 17.32 -68.20
CA ARG A 269 10.61 16.13 -68.81
C ARG A 269 12.14 16.20 -69.02
N ASN A 270 12.73 17.40 -69.08
CA ASN A 270 14.17 17.57 -69.33
C ASN A 270 14.96 18.06 -68.09
N ASN A 271 14.29 18.41 -66.98
CA ASN A 271 14.94 18.96 -65.78
C ASN A 271 14.58 18.19 -64.49
N ILE A 272 13.54 17.34 -64.50
CA ILE A 272 13.25 16.40 -63.41
C ILE A 272 13.80 15.02 -63.79
N GLU A 273 14.73 14.47 -63.01
CA GLU A 273 15.23 13.10 -63.20
C GLU A 273 14.25 12.07 -62.62
N TYR A 274 13.91 11.03 -63.40
CA TYR A 274 13.00 9.98 -62.94
C TYR A 274 13.67 9.17 -61.81
N ASN A 275 13.14 9.27 -60.60
CA ASN A 275 13.64 8.57 -59.42
C ASN A 275 12.50 7.81 -58.74
N TYR A 276 12.60 6.49 -58.73
CA TYR A 276 11.65 5.61 -58.02
C TYR A 276 11.60 5.86 -56.52
N ASP A 277 10.41 5.71 -55.97
CA ASP A 277 10.16 5.96 -54.57
C ASP A 277 10.87 5.08 -53.53
N THR A 278 11.05 5.68 -52.35
CA THR A 278 11.56 4.99 -51.16
C THR A 278 10.39 4.44 -50.33
N PRO A 279 10.26 3.11 -50.15
CA PRO A 279 9.10 2.55 -49.47
C PRO A 279 8.87 3.10 -48.06
N LEU A 280 7.66 3.62 -47.83
CA LEU A 280 7.17 4.08 -46.54
C LEU A 280 6.55 2.93 -45.73
N PRO A 281 6.57 3.02 -44.39
CA PRO A 281 5.94 2.05 -43.51
C PRO A 281 4.44 2.34 -43.36
N VAL A 282 3.59 1.34 -43.62
CA VAL A 282 2.18 1.37 -43.19
C VAL A 282 2.16 1.05 -41.70
N LEU A 283 1.68 1.99 -40.89
CA LEU A 283 1.76 1.92 -39.43
C LEU A 283 0.45 1.39 -38.81
N PRO A 284 0.50 0.56 -37.76
CA PRO A 284 -0.70 0.02 -37.14
C PRO A 284 -1.43 1.07 -36.29
N LEU A 285 -2.63 1.47 -36.70
CA LEU A 285 -3.55 2.44 -36.04
C LEU A 285 -3.77 2.32 -34.52
N ASP A 286 -3.34 1.23 -33.87
CA ASP A 286 -3.43 1.05 -32.41
C ASP A 286 -2.07 0.70 -31.80
N LEU A 287 -1.41 1.74 -31.27
CA LEU A 287 -0.11 1.67 -30.58
C LEU A 287 -0.11 0.71 -29.37
N LEU A 288 -1.26 0.50 -28.71
CA LEU A 288 -1.39 -0.30 -27.49
C LEU A 288 -1.65 -1.79 -27.77
N LYS A 289 -2.26 -2.11 -28.93
CA LYS A 289 -2.34 -3.48 -29.45
C LYS A 289 -1.05 -3.91 -30.14
N GLY A 290 -0.39 -2.98 -30.84
CA GLY A 290 0.72 -3.26 -31.75
C GLY A 290 0.30 -4.02 -33.00
N GLY A 291 1.24 -4.27 -33.91
CA GLY A 291 0.98 -4.95 -35.18
C GLY A 291 2.26 -5.34 -35.93
N SER A 292 2.09 -5.82 -37.17
CA SER A 292 3.16 -5.77 -38.18
C SER A 292 3.42 -4.32 -38.60
N ILE A 293 4.59 -4.09 -39.20
CA ILE A 293 4.82 -2.93 -40.07
C ILE A 293 4.93 -3.51 -41.46
N ASP A 294 3.97 -3.19 -42.30
CA ASP A 294 3.99 -3.50 -43.73
C ASP A 294 4.56 -2.29 -44.49
N TRP A 295 4.96 -2.46 -45.75
CA TRP A 295 5.70 -1.44 -46.51
C TRP A 295 5.04 -1.18 -47.85
N PHE A 296 4.69 0.09 -48.07
CA PHE A 296 4.08 0.58 -49.31
C PHE A 296 5.12 1.37 -50.13
N ARG A 297 4.90 1.55 -51.43
CA ARG A 297 5.96 1.98 -52.38
C ARG A 297 5.66 3.26 -53.16
N GLU A 298 4.83 4.12 -52.57
CA GLU A 298 4.51 5.46 -53.07
C GLU A 298 4.80 6.49 -51.95
N PHE A 299 5.28 7.67 -52.32
CA PHE A 299 5.56 8.87 -51.53
C PHE A 299 5.41 10.10 -52.45
N TRP A 300 4.18 10.55 -52.66
CA TRP A 300 3.90 11.70 -53.51
C TRP A 300 4.62 12.95 -52.98
N GLN A 301 5.42 13.59 -53.82
CA GLN A 301 6.06 14.87 -53.52
C GLN A 301 5.09 16.02 -53.81
N TYR A 302 5.18 17.09 -53.01
CA TYR A 302 4.59 18.35 -53.42
C TYR A 302 5.39 18.93 -54.59
N PRO A 303 4.76 19.59 -55.59
CA PRO A 303 5.43 20.29 -56.68
C PRO A 303 6.63 21.17 -56.27
N ALA A 304 6.54 21.86 -55.11
CA ALA A 304 7.64 22.64 -54.55
C ALA A 304 8.86 21.78 -54.13
N GLU A 305 8.63 20.55 -53.66
CA GLU A 305 9.67 19.57 -53.34
C GLU A 305 10.29 19.00 -54.62
N THR A 306 9.48 18.63 -55.63
CA THR A 306 9.95 18.18 -56.95
C THR A 306 10.82 19.24 -57.64
N ILE A 307 10.43 20.52 -57.56
CA ILE A 307 11.22 21.67 -58.05
C ILE A 307 12.54 21.81 -57.28
N TYR A 308 12.55 21.59 -55.96
CA TYR A 308 13.73 21.74 -55.12
C TYR A 308 14.71 20.56 -55.23
N LEU A 309 14.20 19.36 -55.48
CA LEU A 309 14.97 18.12 -55.57
C LEU A 309 15.47 17.82 -56.99
N GLU A 310 14.86 18.41 -58.01
CA GLU A 310 15.12 18.15 -59.44
C GLU A 310 14.93 16.66 -59.81
N HIS A 311 14.15 15.90 -59.02
CA HIS A 311 13.85 14.48 -59.25
C HIS A 311 12.47 14.05 -58.74
N GLY A 312 11.89 13.03 -59.39
CA GLY A 312 10.59 12.44 -59.06
C GLY A 312 10.09 11.52 -60.18
N ASP A 313 9.24 10.54 -59.86
CA ASP A 313 8.67 9.56 -60.78
C ASP A 313 7.44 10.09 -61.55
N CYS A 314 6.36 9.31 -61.69
CA CYS A 314 5.29 9.63 -62.66
C CYS A 314 4.28 10.62 -62.06
N GLU A 315 3.93 10.40 -60.80
CA GLU A 315 3.10 11.24 -59.95
C GLU A 315 3.70 12.63 -59.81
N ASP A 316 4.94 12.74 -59.35
CA ASP A 316 5.63 14.01 -59.09
C ASP A 316 5.69 14.89 -60.34
N GLN A 317 6.03 14.29 -61.48
CA GLN A 317 6.11 15.01 -62.75
C GLN A 317 4.74 15.42 -63.29
N ALA A 318 3.69 14.63 -63.01
CA ALA A 318 2.31 15.01 -63.33
C ALA A 318 1.82 16.13 -62.41
N LEU A 319 1.85 15.92 -61.09
CA LEU A 319 1.43 16.89 -60.05
C LEU A 319 2.09 18.26 -60.25
N LEU A 320 3.40 18.28 -60.54
CA LEU A 320 4.13 19.50 -60.90
C LEU A 320 3.58 20.13 -62.18
N LEU A 321 3.38 19.35 -63.25
CA LEU A 321 2.89 19.88 -64.52
C LEU A 321 1.43 20.38 -64.45
N ALA A 322 0.53 19.70 -63.73
CA ALA A 322 -0.82 20.19 -63.44
C ALA A 322 -0.76 21.54 -62.72
N SER A 323 0.00 21.61 -61.63
CA SER A 323 0.14 22.82 -60.82
C SER A 323 0.72 23.98 -61.63
N MET A 324 1.70 23.72 -62.50
CA MET A 324 2.26 24.72 -63.42
C MET A 324 1.24 25.21 -64.47
N ILE A 325 0.44 24.31 -65.06
CA ILE A 325 -0.57 24.66 -66.07
C ILE A 325 -1.74 25.43 -65.45
N ASN A 326 -2.16 25.03 -64.25
CA ASN A 326 -3.24 25.68 -63.51
C ASN A 326 -2.80 27.06 -62.98
N ASN A 327 -1.56 27.20 -62.46
CA ASN A 327 -0.97 28.51 -62.11
C ASN A 327 -0.86 29.45 -63.32
N TYR A 328 -0.50 28.94 -64.49
CA TYR A 328 -0.40 29.72 -65.73
C TYR A 328 -1.77 30.33 -66.16
N GLY A 329 -2.89 29.77 -65.68
CA GLY A 329 -4.26 30.19 -66.04
C GLY A 329 -4.90 29.35 -67.14
N ALA A 330 -4.39 28.15 -67.39
CA ALA A 330 -5.10 27.09 -68.10
C ALA A 330 -5.75 26.12 -67.08
N TYR A 331 -6.29 24.99 -67.54
CA TYR A 331 -6.95 24.00 -66.68
C TYR A 331 -6.55 22.59 -67.10
N ALA A 332 -6.06 21.82 -66.12
CA ALA A 332 -5.45 20.51 -66.29
C ALA A 332 -5.75 19.62 -65.07
N HIS A 333 -6.03 18.35 -65.36
CA HIS A 333 -6.29 17.29 -64.40
C HIS A 333 -5.14 16.29 -64.39
N CYS A 334 -4.77 15.82 -63.20
CA CYS A 334 -4.02 14.57 -63.05
C CYS A 334 -4.94 13.37 -63.37
N VAL A 335 -4.40 12.36 -64.05
CA VAL A 335 -5.10 11.11 -64.40
C VAL A 335 -4.24 9.90 -64.07
N GLY A 336 -4.78 8.99 -63.27
CA GLY A 336 -4.19 7.67 -63.06
C GLY A 336 -4.64 6.68 -64.13
N ILE A 337 -3.73 5.76 -64.46
CA ILE A 337 -4.06 4.48 -65.07
C ILE A 337 -3.39 3.36 -64.29
N SER A 338 -4.05 2.22 -64.13
CA SER A 338 -3.44 1.05 -63.49
C SER A 338 -3.86 -0.26 -64.13
N ASN A 339 -3.10 -1.32 -63.79
CA ASN A 339 -3.49 -2.70 -63.96
C ASN A 339 -3.13 -3.50 -62.69
N ALA A 340 -3.19 -4.83 -62.74
CA ALA A 340 -2.95 -5.69 -61.59
C ALA A 340 -1.51 -5.66 -61.02
N ASP A 341 -0.54 -5.08 -61.74
CA ASP A 341 0.89 -5.13 -61.42
C ASP A 341 1.59 -3.75 -61.37
N SER A 342 0.97 -2.67 -61.91
CA SER A 342 1.55 -1.31 -61.97
C SER A 342 0.49 -0.21 -62.06
N GLY A 343 0.79 0.97 -61.52
CA GLY A 343 0.16 2.25 -61.86
C GLY A 343 1.03 3.12 -62.78
N HIS A 344 0.49 4.23 -63.27
CA HIS A 344 1.19 5.37 -63.89
C HIS A 344 0.28 6.60 -63.91
N MET A 345 0.83 7.82 -63.76
CA MET A 345 0.07 9.08 -63.80
C MET A 345 0.54 10.05 -64.90
N ALA A 346 -0.42 10.75 -65.51
CA ALA A 346 -0.19 11.80 -66.51
C ALA A 346 -1.20 12.94 -66.36
N ILE A 347 -1.19 13.90 -67.30
CA ILE A 347 -2.10 15.05 -67.34
C ILE A 347 -3.10 14.97 -68.49
N PHE A 348 -4.38 15.22 -68.18
CA PHE A 348 -5.45 15.48 -69.13
C PHE A 348 -5.81 16.97 -69.18
N MET A 349 -6.09 17.47 -70.38
CA MET A 349 -6.65 18.80 -70.63
C MET A 349 -7.84 18.66 -71.58
N PHE A 350 -9.05 18.83 -71.07
CA PHE A 350 -10.27 18.74 -71.88
C PHE A 350 -10.49 20.01 -72.70
N ILE A 351 -10.87 19.83 -73.97
CA ILE A 351 -11.01 20.89 -74.97
C ILE A 351 -12.47 21.01 -75.41
N GLU A 352 -12.96 22.24 -75.55
CA GLU A 352 -14.32 22.53 -76.05
C GLU A 352 -14.58 21.79 -77.38
N GLY A 353 -15.69 21.03 -77.43
CA GLY A 353 -16.06 20.20 -78.58
C GLY A 353 -15.86 18.70 -78.42
N GLY A 354 -15.40 18.23 -77.26
CA GLY A 354 -15.25 16.79 -76.97
C GLY A 354 -13.86 16.23 -77.28
N ASN A 355 -12.84 17.09 -77.24
CA ASN A 355 -11.45 16.75 -77.56
C ASN A 355 -10.58 16.69 -76.29
N LEU A 356 -9.46 15.98 -76.37
CA LEU A 356 -8.51 15.78 -75.27
C LEU A 356 -7.08 16.07 -75.73
N VAL A 357 -6.32 16.75 -74.88
CA VAL A 357 -4.85 16.78 -74.91
C VAL A 357 -4.34 16.05 -73.69
N ILE A 358 -3.40 15.12 -73.90
CA ILE A 358 -2.68 14.38 -72.86
C ILE A 358 -1.22 14.87 -72.84
N LEU A 359 -0.67 15.09 -71.65
CA LEU A 359 0.75 15.42 -71.44
C LEU A 359 1.33 14.47 -70.39
N ASP A 360 2.36 13.72 -70.74
CA ASP A 360 2.89 12.61 -69.94
C ASP A 360 4.43 12.69 -69.93
N PRO A 361 5.03 13.48 -68.99
CA PRO A 361 6.47 13.75 -68.98
C PRO A 361 7.30 12.47 -68.82
N ALA A 362 6.95 11.65 -67.83
CA ALA A 362 7.60 10.39 -67.51
C ALA A 362 7.47 9.37 -68.65
N GLY A 363 6.24 9.13 -69.13
CA GLY A 363 5.96 8.30 -70.31
C GLY A 363 6.50 8.86 -71.62
N SER A 364 7.08 10.06 -71.61
CA SER A 364 7.63 10.75 -72.78
C SER A 364 6.62 11.04 -73.89
N TYR A 365 5.33 11.06 -73.55
CA TYR A 365 4.21 11.15 -74.47
C TYR A 365 3.52 12.51 -74.37
N TYR A 366 3.01 13.00 -75.49
CA TYR A 366 2.08 14.13 -75.51
C TYR A 366 1.27 14.13 -76.79
N THR A 367 0.03 14.60 -76.72
CA THR A 367 -0.88 14.72 -77.86
C THR A 367 -0.34 15.69 -78.89
N ASN A 368 0.27 15.17 -79.96
CA ASN A 368 0.99 16.00 -80.92
C ASN A 368 0.83 15.53 -82.37
N THR A 369 0.76 16.50 -83.28
CA THR A 369 0.89 16.31 -84.72
C THR A 369 2.10 17.10 -85.20
N TRP A 370 3.07 16.38 -85.79
CA TRP A 370 4.36 16.92 -86.24
C TRP A 370 5.18 17.63 -85.14
N GLY A 371 5.05 17.22 -83.88
CA GLY A 371 5.79 17.81 -82.76
C GLY A 371 5.23 19.14 -82.24
N GLN A 372 3.96 19.44 -82.52
CA GLN A 372 3.19 20.54 -81.91
C GLN A 372 1.92 19.95 -81.28
N ILE A 373 1.45 20.53 -80.16
CA ILE A 373 0.21 20.05 -79.49
C ILE A 373 -0.97 20.03 -80.47
N ASP A 374 -1.75 18.95 -80.44
CA ASP A 374 -2.85 18.65 -81.36
C ASP A 374 -4.21 18.61 -80.65
N THR A 375 -4.87 19.77 -80.55
CA THR A 375 -6.18 19.91 -79.90
C THR A 375 -7.36 19.35 -80.70
N THR A 376 -7.12 18.59 -81.78
CA THR A 376 -8.18 18.16 -82.73
C THR A 376 -8.71 16.74 -82.51
N ARG A 377 -8.18 16.01 -81.53
CA ARG A 377 -8.50 14.60 -81.27
C ARG A 377 -9.58 14.44 -80.23
N THR A 378 -10.60 13.64 -80.53
CA THR A 378 -11.69 13.33 -79.59
C THR A 378 -11.18 12.52 -78.39
N VAL A 379 -11.81 12.67 -77.22
CA VAL A 379 -11.42 11.94 -75.99
C VAL A 379 -11.19 10.44 -76.21
N GLU A 380 -12.15 9.74 -76.85
CA GLU A 380 -12.05 8.31 -77.15
C GLU A 380 -10.81 7.97 -78.01
N GLN A 381 -10.49 8.79 -79.02
CA GLN A 381 -9.34 8.56 -79.89
C GLN A 381 -8.02 8.72 -79.15
N GLU A 382 -7.88 9.78 -78.34
CA GLU A 382 -6.60 10.08 -77.71
C GLU A 382 -6.33 9.24 -76.47
N LEU A 383 -7.38 8.91 -75.69
CA LEU A 383 -7.29 7.89 -74.65
C LEU A 383 -6.81 6.55 -75.24
N ASN A 384 -7.40 6.11 -76.36
CA ASN A 384 -6.92 4.92 -77.05
C ASN A 384 -5.47 5.06 -77.53
N ASN A 385 -5.05 6.22 -78.05
CA ASN A 385 -3.66 6.43 -78.49
C ASN A 385 -2.65 6.33 -77.32
N TRP A 386 -3.01 6.82 -76.13
CA TRP A 386 -2.16 6.81 -74.94
C TRP A 386 -2.13 5.45 -74.24
N LEU A 387 -3.27 4.77 -74.10
CA LEU A 387 -3.30 3.39 -73.61
C LEU A 387 -2.56 2.42 -74.56
N ASN A 388 -2.60 2.64 -75.88
CA ASN A 388 -1.79 1.88 -76.82
C ASN A 388 -0.29 2.19 -76.70
N TRP A 389 0.10 3.41 -76.32
CA TRP A 389 1.50 3.76 -76.02
C TRP A 389 2.01 2.99 -74.79
N TRP A 390 1.22 2.93 -73.72
CA TRP A 390 1.55 2.21 -72.48
C TRP A 390 1.39 0.68 -72.56
N SER A 391 0.63 0.16 -73.53
CA SER A 391 0.35 -1.28 -73.69
C SER A 391 1.55 -2.26 -73.72
N PRO A 392 2.80 -1.89 -74.09
CA PRO A 392 3.95 -2.80 -73.99
C PRO A 392 4.44 -3.04 -72.55
N GLU A 393 4.16 -2.11 -71.63
CA GLU A 393 4.65 -2.11 -70.25
C GLU A 393 3.50 -2.32 -69.26
N MET A 394 2.36 -1.65 -69.49
CA MET A 394 1.11 -1.81 -68.74
C MET A 394 0.00 -2.36 -69.66
N PRO A 395 0.05 -3.64 -70.07
CA PRO A 395 -0.96 -4.23 -70.95
C PRO A 395 -2.32 -4.26 -70.25
N GLY A 396 -3.33 -3.68 -70.92
CA GLY A 396 -4.70 -3.63 -70.40
C GLY A 396 -4.88 -2.67 -69.22
N ALA A 397 -4.05 -1.62 -69.11
CA ALA A 397 -4.28 -0.55 -68.16
C ALA A 397 -5.60 0.18 -68.41
N GLU A 398 -6.26 0.60 -67.34
CA GLU A 398 -7.51 1.36 -67.38
C GLU A 398 -7.44 2.58 -66.47
N ILE A 399 -8.19 3.64 -66.81
CA ILE A 399 -8.35 4.80 -65.92
C ILE A 399 -9.06 4.35 -64.64
N ASP A 400 -8.45 4.70 -63.50
CA ASP A 400 -8.95 4.48 -62.15
C ASP A 400 -9.25 5.80 -61.42
N MET A 401 -8.53 6.89 -61.71
CA MET A 401 -8.72 8.20 -61.09
C MET A 401 -8.48 9.40 -62.03
N LEU A 402 -9.16 10.52 -61.74
CA LEU A 402 -8.95 11.85 -62.34
C LEU A 402 -9.13 12.90 -61.23
N PHE A 403 -8.27 13.90 -61.13
CA PHE A 403 -8.41 14.97 -60.12
C PHE A 403 -7.69 16.27 -60.47
N ASP A 404 -8.04 17.35 -59.79
CA ASP A 404 -7.29 18.62 -59.76
C ASP A 404 -7.11 19.11 -58.31
N SER A 405 -7.10 20.42 -58.05
CA SER A 405 -6.98 21.03 -56.72
C SER A 405 -8.29 21.07 -55.92
N ASP A 406 -9.43 20.84 -56.57
CA ASP A 406 -10.77 21.12 -56.06
C ASP A 406 -11.73 19.92 -56.20
N GLU A 407 -11.59 19.12 -57.27
CA GLU A 407 -12.46 17.97 -57.56
C GLU A 407 -11.68 16.67 -57.83
N PHE A 408 -12.28 15.53 -57.44
CA PHE A 408 -11.72 14.18 -57.58
C PHE A 408 -12.80 13.21 -58.10
N TRP A 409 -12.41 12.29 -58.98
CA TRP A 409 -13.26 11.23 -59.49
C TRP A 409 -12.49 9.91 -59.55
N ALA A 410 -13.13 8.82 -59.10
CA ALA A 410 -12.65 7.46 -59.28
C ALA A 410 -13.57 6.68 -60.23
N PHE A 411 -13.02 5.71 -60.96
CA PHE A 411 -13.70 5.00 -62.06
C PHE A 411 -13.49 3.49 -61.99
N ASP A 412 -14.51 2.70 -62.32
CA ASP A 412 -14.38 1.25 -62.56
C ASP A 412 -13.94 1.00 -64.02
N GLY A 413 -12.77 1.53 -64.37
CA GLY A 413 -12.11 1.37 -65.66
C GLY A 413 -12.58 2.30 -66.79
N ASN A 414 -11.99 2.09 -67.97
CA ASN A 414 -12.10 3.00 -69.13
C ASN A 414 -13.54 3.25 -69.60
N ALA A 415 -14.42 2.25 -69.46
CA ALA A 415 -15.81 2.37 -69.86
C ALA A 415 -16.61 3.27 -68.92
N ASP A 416 -16.28 3.29 -67.63
CA ASP A 416 -16.93 4.13 -66.62
C ASP A 416 -16.52 5.59 -66.78
N PHE A 417 -15.21 5.85 -66.95
CA PHE A 417 -14.67 7.17 -67.32
C PHE A 417 -15.35 7.76 -68.56
N LEU A 418 -15.49 6.98 -69.65
CA LEU A 418 -16.15 7.45 -70.86
C LEU A 418 -17.65 7.69 -70.68
N ASN A 419 -18.34 6.90 -69.83
CA ASN A 419 -19.74 7.16 -69.49
C ASN A 419 -19.90 8.45 -68.69
N TRP A 420 -19.03 8.70 -67.71
CA TRP A 420 -18.98 9.95 -66.93
C TRP A 420 -18.76 11.16 -67.85
N TYR A 421 -17.77 11.10 -68.74
CA TYR A 421 -17.43 12.22 -69.62
C TYR A 421 -18.54 12.58 -70.64
N PHE A 422 -19.38 11.61 -71.03
CA PHE A 422 -20.46 11.81 -72.01
C PHE A 422 -21.88 11.92 -71.40
N SER A 423 -22.02 12.09 -70.08
CA SER A 423 -23.31 12.20 -69.37
C SER A 423 -23.89 13.62 -69.29
#